data_AF-A0AAV9JW22-F1
#
_entry.id   AF-A0AAV9JW22-F1
#
_cell.length_a   1.000
_cell.length_b   1.000
_cell.length_c   1.000
_cell.angle_alpha   90.00
_cell.angle_beta   90.00
_cell.angle_gamma   90.00
#
_symmetry.space_group_name_H-M   'P 1'
#
loop_
_entity.id
_entity.type
_entity.pdbx_description
1 polymer ?
#
loop_
_entity_poly.entity_id
_entity_poly.type
_entity_poly.pdbx_seq_one_letter_code
_entity_poly.pdbx_strand_id
1 'polypeptide(L)'
;MADYADGLFAIEVDADDYAETAAGDVPVVPRTFQSEAAFRAQKAAYIAKGVDGNNYEQLLNAVPLLRPKTGPDGDTAQAANGGLAAKLSKKDLQLLGYTVGELYHDHEYAKVIELCVRVKNVCQLDERTMASLQKWIARCWERLQTAG
;
A
#
# COMPACT_ATOMS: atom_id res chain seq x y z
N MET A 1 22.69 6.14 -14.58
CA MET A 1 22.80 5.82 -13.14
C MET A 1 21.41 5.49 -12.67
N ALA A 2 21.13 4.21 -12.39
CA ALA A 2 19.83 3.80 -11.89
C ALA A 2 19.75 4.17 -10.40
N ASP A 3 18.86 5.12 -10.11
CA ASP A 3 18.45 5.50 -8.76
C ASP A 3 17.70 4.29 -8.18
N TYR A 4 18.41 3.45 -7.42
CA TYR A 4 17.77 2.41 -6.63
C TYR A 4 16.86 3.13 -5.66
N ALA A 5 15.55 2.99 -5.86
CA ALA A 5 14.53 3.60 -5.03
C ALA A 5 14.71 3.13 -3.58
N ASP A 6 15.44 3.92 -2.79
CA ASP A 6 15.60 3.77 -1.35
C ASP A 6 14.31 4.25 -0.64
N GLY A 7 13.21 3.62 -1.06
CA GLY A 7 11.87 3.80 -0.54
C GLY A 7 11.55 2.65 0.39
N LEU A 8 10.83 2.96 1.47
CA LEU A 8 10.32 2.04 2.49
C LEU A 8 9.56 0.80 1.95
N PHE A 9 9.29 0.74 0.64
CA PHE A 9 8.54 -0.31 -0.06
C PHE A 9 9.35 -1.03 -1.15
N ALA A 10 10.68 -0.91 -1.16
CA ALA A 10 11.52 -1.68 -2.05
C ALA A 10 11.38 -3.18 -1.72
N ILE A 11 10.89 -3.96 -2.68
CA ILE A 11 10.77 -5.42 -2.56
C ILE A 11 12.13 -6.02 -2.95
N GLU A 12 12.84 -6.56 -1.98
CA GLU A 12 14.07 -7.32 -2.22
C GLU A 12 13.69 -8.75 -2.63
N VAL A 13 14.02 -9.12 -3.87
CA VAL A 13 13.84 -10.48 -4.39
C VAL A 13 15.17 -11.20 -4.23
N ASP A 14 15.22 -12.12 -3.27
CA ASP A 14 16.34 -13.02 -3.07
C ASP A 14 16.41 -14.04 -4.23
N ALA A 15 17.58 -14.19 -4.83
CA ALA A 15 17.78 -14.84 -6.13
C ALA A 15 18.36 -16.26 -6.05
N ASP A 16 18.34 -16.89 -4.87
CA ASP A 16 19.23 -18.03 -4.58
C ASP A 16 18.55 -19.39 -4.32
N ASP A 17 17.43 -19.70 -4.99
CA ASP A 17 16.89 -21.07 -4.95
C ASP A 17 16.70 -21.66 -6.36
N TYR A 18 17.82 -21.91 -7.04
CA TYR A 18 17.87 -22.68 -8.28
C TYR A 18 18.80 -23.89 -8.09
N ALA A 19 18.34 -24.87 -7.31
CA ALA A 19 19.06 -26.12 -7.10
C ALA A 19 18.61 -27.24 -8.08
N GLU A 20 19.63 -27.69 -8.80
CA GLU A 20 19.79 -28.75 -9.78
C GLU A 20 19.29 -30.15 -9.33
N THR A 21 18.66 -30.94 -10.22
CA THR A 21 18.62 -32.42 -10.09
C THR A 21 18.50 -33.11 -11.46
N ALA A 22 19.47 -33.98 -11.74
CA ALA A 22 19.70 -34.68 -13.00
C ALA A 22 18.97 -36.04 -13.15
N ALA A 23 18.78 -36.41 -14.42
CA ALA A 23 18.75 -37.75 -15.05
C ALA A 23 17.75 -38.84 -14.58
N GLY A 24 16.94 -39.31 -15.54
CA GLY A 24 16.18 -40.57 -15.46
C GLY A 24 15.19 -40.70 -16.62
N ASP A 25 15.42 -41.68 -17.50
CA ASP A 25 14.70 -42.00 -18.74
C ASP A 25 13.19 -42.23 -18.53
N VAL A 26 12.35 -41.34 -19.05
CA VAL A 26 10.87 -41.38 -19.03
C VAL A 26 10.41 -40.66 -20.31
N PRO A 27 9.34 -41.12 -21.01
CA PRO A 27 8.89 -40.58 -22.30
C PRO A 27 9.00 -39.07 -22.39
N VAL A 28 9.47 -38.57 -23.55
CA VAL A 28 9.65 -37.16 -23.92
C VAL A 28 8.29 -36.45 -23.99
N VAL A 29 7.58 -36.44 -22.87
CA VAL A 29 6.60 -35.43 -22.54
C VAL A 29 7.43 -34.37 -21.81
N PRO A 30 7.53 -33.15 -22.33
CA PRO A 30 8.18 -32.07 -21.61
C PRO A 30 7.64 -32.05 -20.18
N ARG A 31 8.50 -31.98 -19.16
CA ARG A 31 8.07 -31.92 -17.74
C ARG A 31 7.07 -30.80 -17.46
N THR A 32 6.99 -29.80 -18.34
CA THR A 32 6.08 -28.66 -18.31
C THR A 32 4.95 -28.73 -19.35
N PHE A 33 4.83 -29.83 -20.12
CA PHE A 33 3.75 -29.99 -21.08
C PHE A 33 2.44 -30.19 -20.34
N GLN A 34 1.70 -29.10 -20.18
CA GLN A 34 0.29 -29.14 -19.88
C GLN A 34 -0.47 -29.15 -21.20
N SER A 35 -1.46 -30.04 -21.33
CA SER A 35 -2.38 -29.98 -22.45
C SER A 35 -3.13 -28.64 -22.41
N GLU A 36 -3.51 -28.12 -23.57
CA GLU A 36 -4.27 -26.88 -23.65
C GLU A 36 -5.58 -26.96 -22.86
N ALA A 37 -6.18 -28.16 -22.80
CA ALA A 37 -7.35 -28.44 -21.96
C ALA A 37 -7.06 -28.28 -20.46
N ALA A 38 -5.89 -28.75 -19.98
CA ALA A 38 -5.48 -28.59 -18.59
C ALA A 38 -5.21 -27.12 -18.23
N PHE A 39 -4.58 -26.36 -19.13
CA PHE A 39 -4.38 -24.93 -18.95
C PHE A 39 -5.72 -24.17 -18.91
N ARG A 40 -6.65 -24.48 -19.84
CA ARG A 40 -7.98 -23.89 -19.86
C ARG A 40 -8.78 -24.24 -18.60
N ALA A 41 -8.66 -25.46 -18.09
CA ALA A 41 -9.30 -25.88 -16.84
C ALA A 41 -8.74 -25.13 -15.63
N GLN A 42 -7.41 -24.98 -15.53
CA GLN A 42 -6.77 -24.19 -14.46
C GLN A 42 -7.15 -22.71 -14.53
N LYS A 43 -7.17 -22.13 -15.73
CA LYS A 43 -7.60 -20.75 -15.94
C LYS A 43 -9.07 -20.55 -15.57
N ALA A 44 -9.95 -21.49 -15.92
CA ALA A 44 -11.37 -21.44 -15.58
C ALA A 44 -11.62 -21.64 -14.07
N ALA A 45 -10.79 -22.43 -13.40
CA ALA A 45 -10.83 -22.62 -11.95
C ALA A 45 -10.10 -21.52 -11.17
N TYR A 46 -9.32 -20.67 -11.85
CA TYR A 46 -8.59 -19.58 -11.21
C TYR A 46 -9.56 -18.48 -10.81
N ILE A 47 -9.90 -18.47 -9.53
CA ILE A 47 -10.45 -17.30 -8.87
C ILE A 47 -9.27 -16.48 -8.40
N ALA A 48 -9.00 -15.37 -9.08
CA ALA A 48 -8.06 -14.38 -8.57
C ALA A 48 -8.50 -14.04 -7.14
N LYS A 49 -7.59 -14.15 -6.18
CA LYS A 49 -7.88 -13.73 -4.81
C LYS A 49 -8.03 -12.21 -4.85
N GLY A 50 -9.26 -11.75 -5.08
CA GLY A 50 -9.61 -10.35 -4.97
C GLY A 50 -9.16 -9.91 -3.59
N VAL A 51 -8.31 -8.90 -3.51
CA VAL A 51 -8.11 -8.18 -2.26
C VAL A 51 -9.40 -7.41 -2.06
N ASP A 52 -10.39 -8.07 -1.46
CA ASP A 52 -11.79 -7.64 -1.28
C ASP A 52 -11.93 -6.41 -0.35
N GLY A 53 -10.83 -5.78 0.04
CA GLY A 53 -10.84 -4.72 1.02
C GLY A 53 -10.15 -3.49 0.47
N ASN A 54 -10.93 -2.42 0.32
CA ASN A 54 -10.40 -1.07 0.12
C ASN A 54 -9.34 -0.79 1.20
N ASN A 55 -8.08 -0.56 0.79
CA ASN A 55 -6.96 -0.37 1.70
C ASN A 55 -7.21 0.83 2.63
N TYR A 56 -7.91 1.86 2.13
CA TYR A 56 -8.35 3.00 2.91
C TYR A 56 -9.28 2.60 4.05
N GLU A 57 -10.30 1.78 3.79
CA GLU A 57 -11.22 1.33 4.84
C GLU A 57 -10.52 0.44 5.86
N GLN A 58 -9.64 -0.45 5.39
CA GLN A 58 -8.81 -1.27 6.28
C GLN A 58 -7.95 -0.39 7.19
N LEU A 59 -7.34 0.66 6.65
CA LEU A 59 -6.54 1.63 7.42
C LEU A 59 -7.38 2.35 8.48
N LEU A 60 -8.59 2.79 8.12
CA LEU A 60 -9.50 3.45 9.06
C LEU A 60 -10.03 2.51 10.16
N ASN A 61 -10.05 1.20 9.91
CA ASN A 61 -10.40 0.20 10.92
C ASN A 61 -9.22 -0.12 11.83
N ALA A 62 -8.01 -0.22 11.28
CA ALA A 62 -6.78 -0.43 12.05
C ALA A 62 -6.42 0.79 12.92
N VAL A 63 -6.66 1.99 12.40
CA VAL A 63 -6.36 3.27 13.06
C VAL A 63 -7.61 4.16 13.08
N PRO A 64 -8.55 3.93 14.03
CA PRO A 64 -9.81 4.67 14.09
C PRO A 64 -9.66 6.19 14.25
N LEU A 65 -8.52 6.64 14.77
CA LEU A 65 -8.18 8.07 14.89
C LEU A 65 -8.07 8.79 13.55
N LEU A 66 -7.86 8.06 12.45
CA LEU A 66 -7.79 8.61 11.10
C LEU A 66 -9.16 8.80 10.45
N ARG A 67 -10.27 8.41 11.09
CA ARG A 67 -11.61 8.59 10.52
C ARG A 67 -11.93 10.09 10.35
N PRO A 68 -12.49 10.50 9.19
CA PRO A 68 -12.94 11.89 9.00
C PRO A 68 -13.98 12.26 10.05
N LYS A 69 -13.82 13.43 10.71
CA LYS A 69 -14.85 13.99 11.58
C LYS A 69 -15.91 14.67 10.72
N THR A 70 -16.86 13.91 10.19
CA THR A 70 -18.03 14.44 9.49
C THR A 70 -19.21 14.50 10.45
N GLY A 71 -19.38 15.64 11.13
CA GLY A 71 -20.54 15.93 11.96
C GLY A 71 -20.82 17.44 12.00
N PRO A 72 -22.08 17.89 11.85
CA PRO A 72 -22.44 19.31 11.90
C PRO A 72 -22.46 19.90 13.32
N ASP A 73 -22.30 19.08 14.36
CA ASP A 73 -22.15 19.51 15.75
C ASP A 73 -20.69 19.35 16.19
N GLY A 74 -19.99 20.47 16.32
CA GLY A 74 -18.60 20.46 16.77
C GLY A 74 -18.00 21.84 16.98
N ASP A 75 -18.82 22.83 17.34
CA ASP A 75 -18.32 24.05 17.94
C ASP A 75 -17.88 23.72 19.38
N THR A 76 -16.62 23.29 19.53
CA THR A 76 -15.76 23.67 20.63
C THR A 76 -14.37 23.14 20.37
N ALA A 77 -13.42 24.07 20.38
CA ALA A 77 -12.01 23.80 20.42
C ALA A 77 -11.67 22.69 21.42
N GLN A 78 -11.09 21.62 20.92
CA GLN A 78 -10.27 20.72 21.71
C GLN A 78 -9.16 20.21 20.78
N ALA A 79 -7.97 20.78 20.67
CA ALA A 79 -7.24 21.70 21.56
C ALA A 79 -7.33 21.32 23.05
N ALA A 80 -7.41 20.02 23.35
CA ALA A 80 -6.81 19.46 24.54
C ALA A 80 -5.64 18.61 24.04
N ASN A 81 -4.42 19.13 24.09
CA ASN A 81 -3.52 18.87 25.21
C ASN A 81 -3.48 17.38 25.58
N GLY A 82 -2.44 16.69 25.10
CA GLY A 82 -1.84 15.54 25.80
C GLY A 82 -2.52 14.17 25.68
N GLY A 83 -3.54 13.98 24.86
CA GLY A 83 -4.22 12.69 24.70
C GLY A 83 -3.58 11.78 23.64
N LEU A 84 -2.44 11.16 23.98
CA LEU A 84 -1.78 10.04 23.29
C LEU A 84 -1.86 10.06 21.75
N ALA A 85 -0.96 10.82 21.10
CA ALA A 85 -0.66 10.61 19.69
C ALA A 85 -0.34 9.12 19.49
N ALA A 86 -1.22 8.40 18.77
CA ALA A 86 -1.04 6.97 18.62
C ALA A 86 0.19 6.72 17.75
N LYS A 87 1.13 5.94 18.28
CA LYS A 87 2.27 5.47 17.51
C LYS A 87 1.76 4.40 16.54
N LEU A 88 1.93 4.64 15.25
CA LEU A 88 1.59 3.67 14.22
C LEU A 88 2.50 2.44 14.36
N SER A 89 1.92 1.25 14.33
CA SER A 89 2.70 0.02 14.25
C SER A 89 3.33 -0.11 12.85
N LYS A 90 4.30 -1.03 12.71
CA LYS A 90 4.91 -1.33 11.41
C LYS A 90 3.85 -1.77 10.38
N LYS A 91 2.84 -2.52 10.81
CA LYS A 91 1.73 -2.96 9.96
C LYS A 91 0.87 -1.77 9.51
N ASP A 92 0.59 -0.83 10.41
CA ASP A 92 -0.20 0.36 10.08
C ASP A 92 0.55 1.28 9.10
N LEU A 93 1.87 1.42 9.26
CA LEU A 93 2.72 2.16 8.31
C LEU A 93 2.76 1.51 6.93
N GLN A 94 2.81 0.17 6.89
CA GLN A 94 2.77 -0.59 5.64
C GLN A 94 1.41 -0.42 4.94
N LEU A 95 0.31 -0.53 5.69
CA LEU A 95 -1.04 -0.34 5.19
C LEU A 95 -1.30 1.11 4.74
N LEU A 96 -0.75 2.10 5.46
CA LEU A 96 -0.75 3.50 5.04
C LEU A 96 -0.03 3.67 3.70
N GLY A 97 1.11 3.02 3.52
CA GLY A 97 1.84 2.99 2.25
C GLY A 97 1.01 2.46 1.08
N TYR A 98 0.38 1.29 1.28
CA TYR A 98 -0.50 0.69 0.27
C TYR A 98 -1.69 1.58 -0.06
N THR A 99 -2.32 2.16 0.96
CA THR A 99 -3.44 3.09 0.79
C THR A 99 -3.03 4.32 -0.02
N VAL A 100 -1.88 4.94 0.30
CA VAL A 100 -1.37 6.09 -0.44
C VAL A 100 -1.04 5.71 -1.88
N GLY A 101 -0.44 4.54 -2.11
CA GLY A 101 -0.12 4.04 -3.45
C GLY A 101 -1.35 3.79 -4.30
N GLU A 102 -2.38 3.14 -3.74
CA GLU A 102 -3.67 2.87 -4.39
C GLU A 102 -4.38 4.17 -4.76
N LEU A 103 -4.59 5.08 -3.80
CA LEU A 103 -5.22 6.38 -4.05
C LEU A 103 -4.46 7.22 -5.09
N TYR A 104 -3.12 7.16 -5.09
CA TYR A 104 -2.31 7.85 -6.08
C TYR A 104 -2.47 7.24 -7.49
N HIS A 105 -2.52 5.91 -7.59
CA HIS A 105 -2.76 5.20 -8.84
C HIS A 105 -4.15 5.54 -9.41
N ASP A 106 -5.14 5.65 -8.54
CA ASP A 106 -6.53 5.98 -8.93
C ASP A 106 -6.75 7.49 -9.16
N HIS A 107 -5.67 8.28 -9.19
CA HIS A 107 -5.68 9.73 -9.39
C HIS A 107 -6.45 10.52 -8.31
N GLU A 108 -6.71 9.92 -7.15
CA GLU A 108 -7.37 10.56 -6.01
C GLU A 108 -6.40 11.41 -5.18
N TYR A 109 -5.65 12.29 -5.84
CA TYR A 109 -4.55 13.07 -5.25
C TYR A 109 -4.99 13.93 -4.05
N ALA A 110 -6.20 14.49 -4.10
CA ALA A 110 -6.76 15.26 -2.98
C ALA A 110 -6.92 14.39 -1.72
N LYS A 111 -7.40 13.15 -1.86
CA LYS A 111 -7.55 12.22 -0.74
C LYS A 111 -6.21 11.79 -0.16
N VAL A 112 -5.18 11.61 -1.00
CA VAL A 112 -3.80 11.36 -0.52
C VAL A 112 -3.31 12.50 0.35
N ILE A 113 -3.47 13.75 -0.11
CA ILE A 113 -3.05 14.94 0.65
C ILE A 113 -3.77 15.01 2.00
N GLU A 114 -5.11 14.87 1.99
CA GLU A 114 -5.92 14.89 3.21
C GLU A 114 -5.50 13.81 4.21
N LEU A 115 -5.29 12.58 3.73
CA LEU A 115 -4.85 11.46 4.57
C LEU A 115 -3.48 11.73 5.18
N CYS A 116 -2.49 12.16 4.38
CA CYS A 116 -1.15 12.45 4.87
C CYS A 116 -1.16 13.58 5.91
N VAL A 117 -1.93 14.65 5.69
CA VAL A 117 -2.08 15.76 6.65
C VAL A 117 -2.73 15.27 7.95
N ARG A 118 -3.77 14.42 7.85
CA ARG A 118 -4.43 13.86 9.03
C ARG A 118 -3.49 13.01 9.87
N VAL A 119 -2.73 12.11 9.23
CA VAL A 119 -1.72 11.27 9.90
C VAL A 119 -0.69 12.13 10.64
N LYS A 120 -0.20 13.22 10.03
CA LYS A 120 0.75 14.15 10.68
C LYS A 120 0.17 14.81 11.94
N ASN A 121 -1.14 15.07 11.96
CA ASN A 121 -1.79 15.78 13.05
C ASN A 121 -2.19 14.87 14.21
N VAL A 122 -2.47 13.59 13.95
CA VAL A 122 -3.04 12.68 14.96
C VAL A 122 -2.08 11.57 15.43
N CYS A 123 -1.04 11.25 14.66
CA CYS A 123 -0.11 10.16 14.96
C CYS A 123 1.25 10.68 15.40
N GLN A 124 1.93 9.91 16.26
CA GLN A 124 3.34 10.15 16.57
C GLN A 124 4.20 9.52 15.47
N LEU A 125 4.97 10.33 14.75
CA LEU A 125 5.78 9.92 13.61
C LEU A 125 7.26 10.20 13.86
N ASP A 126 8.12 9.32 13.38
CA ASP A 126 9.56 9.60 13.27
C ASP A 126 9.85 10.54 12.10
N GLU A 127 11.05 11.11 12.09
CA GLU A 127 11.48 12.08 11.07
C GLU A 127 11.44 11.51 9.65
N ARG A 128 11.79 10.23 9.46
CA ARG A 128 11.79 9.58 8.14
C ARG A 128 10.36 9.44 7.63
N THR A 129 9.45 8.98 8.47
CA THR A 129 8.03 8.86 8.10
C THR A 129 7.44 10.24 7.81
N MET A 130 7.74 11.25 8.62
CA MET A 130 7.28 12.62 8.40
C MET A 130 7.77 13.19 7.05
N ALA A 131 9.05 13.01 6.74
CA ALA A 131 9.63 13.44 5.47
C ALA A 131 9.00 12.71 4.27
N SER A 132 8.71 11.41 4.42
CA SER A 132 8.02 10.62 3.40
C SER A 132 6.62 11.17 3.11
N LEU A 133 5.82 11.47 4.15
CA LEU A 133 4.49 12.07 3.97
C LEU A 133 4.56 13.44 3.30
N GLN A 134 5.55 14.27 3.64
CA GLN A 134 5.75 15.57 2.97
C GLN A 134 6.06 15.41 1.48
N LYS A 135 6.90 14.45 1.09
CA LYS A 135 7.17 14.14 -0.32
C LYS A 135 5.91 13.73 -1.07
N TRP A 136 5.08 12.89 -0.47
CA TRP A 136 3.79 12.49 -1.06
C TRP A 136 2.83 13.65 -1.22
N ILE A 137 2.70 14.51 -0.21
CA ILE A 137 1.89 15.73 -0.28
C ILE A 137 2.36 16.63 -1.42
N ALA A 138 3.66 16.94 -1.50
CA ALA A 138 4.22 17.79 -2.54
C ALA A 138 3.97 17.21 -3.94
N ARG A 139 4.25 15.91 -4.13
CA ARG A 139 4.02 15.20 -5.39
C ARG A 139 2.54 15.26 -5.82
N CYS A 140 1.61 15.06 -4.90
CA CYS A 140 0.17 15.11 -5.22
C CYS A 140 -0.30 16.53 -5.56
N TRP A 141 0.24 17.56 -4.89
CA TRP A 141 -0.02 18.96 -5.24
C TRP A 141 0.44 19.30 -6.65
N GLU A 142 1.65 18.88 -7.03
CA GLU A 142 2.16 19.06 -8.40
C GLU A 142 1.23 18.39 -9.42
N ARG A 143 0.79 17.16 -9.14
CA ARG A 143 -0.13 16.43 -10.03
C ARG A 143 -1.48 17.12 -10.21
N LEU A 144 -2.06 17.64 -9.12
CA LEU A 144 -3.31 18.41 -9.18
C LEU A 144 -3.17 19.67 -10.03
N GLN A 145 -2.03 20.37 -9.97
CA GLN A 145 -1.77 21.56 -10.78
C GLN A 145 -1.58 21.24 -12.26
N THR A 146 -1.01 20.07 -12.58
CA THR A 146 -0.81 19.63 -13.97
C THR A 146 -2.05 18.99 -14.61
N ALA A 147 -3.02 18.57 -13.79
CA ALA A 147 -4.24 17.90 -14.23
C ALA A 147 -5.46 18.84 -14.37
N GLY A 148 -5.30 20.12 -13.98
CA GLY A 148 -6.27 21.20 -14.23
C GLY A 148 -5.93 21.97 -15.49
#